data_AF-A0A924YAX3-F1
#
_entry.id   AF-A0A924YAX3-F1
#
_cell.length_a   1.000
_cell.length_b   1.000
_cell.length_c   1.000
_cell.angle_alpha   90.00
_cell.angle_beta   90.00
_cell.angle_gamma   90.00
#
_symmetry.space_group_name_H-M   'P 1'
#
loop_
_entity.id
_entity.type
_entity.pdbx_description
1 polymer ?
#
loop_
_entity_poly.entity_id
_entity_poly.type
_entity_poly.pdbx_seq_one_letter_code
_entity_poly.pdbx_strand_id
1 'polypeptide(L)'
;MSTNATQLEAVVALAETLSPLDKIRLAERLMATLQNDLLPEQNEPLPSLYGLWANLGVNISADDIDEARKEMWGNFPREDI
;
A
#
# COMPACT_ATOMS: atom_id res chain seq x y z
N MET A 1 -17.85 33.01 1.12
CA MET A 1 -18.25 31.76 1.79
C MET A 1 -17.89 30.62 0.84
N SER A 2 -16.91 29.81 1.19
CA SER A 2 -16.28 28.83 0.28
C SER A 2 -17.27 27.70 -0.08
N THR A 3 -17.43 27.42 -1.38
CA THR A 3 -18.42 26.52 -1.98
C THR A 3 -18.46 25.11 -1.36
N ASN A 4 -17.34 24.62 -0.83
CA ASN A 4 -17.25 23.30 -0.21
C ASN A 4 -17.94 23.22 1.16
N ALA A 5 -17.92 24.29 1.95
CA ALA A 5 -18.63 24.33 3.22
C ALA A 5 -20.13 24.17 2.93
N THR A 6 -20.68 25.04 2.07
CA THR A 6 -22.10 25.04 1.68
C THR A 6 -22.58 23.70 1.12
N GLN A 7 -21.70 22.90 0.51
CA GLN A 7 -22.03 21.57 0.02
C GLN A 7 -22.11 20.53 1.16
N LEU A 8 -21.21 20.58 2.13
CA LEU A 8 -21.25 19.69 3.29
C LEU A 8 -22.53 19.88 4.09
N GLU A 9 -22.91 21.13 4.36
CA GLU A 9 -24.13 21.41 5.11
C GLU A 9 -25.39 20.90 4.39
N ALA A 10 -25.44 20.97 3.06
CA ALA A 10 -26.53 20.41 2.27
C ALA A 10 -26.61 18.88 2.36
N VAL A 11 -25.45 18.19 2.36
CA VAL A 11 -25.38 16.74 2.52
C VAL A 11 -25.84 16.32 3.92
N VAL A 12 -25.46 17.08 4.95
CA VAL A 12 -25.91 16.84 6.33
C VAL A 12 -27.43 16.98 6.44
N ALA A 13 -28.00 18.06 5.90
CA ALA A 13 -29.45 18.27 5.90
C ALA A 13 -30.21 17.14 5.20
N LEU A 14 -29.68 16.60 4.09
CA LEU A 14 -30.27 15.45 3.40
C LEU A 14 -30.19 14.19 4.27
N ALA A 15 -29.04 13.93 4.89
CA ALA A 15 -28.85 12.79 5.78
C ALA A 15 -29.83 12.82 6.97
N GLU A 16 -30.17 14.01 7.48
CA GLU A 16 -31.14 14.17 8.57
C GLU A 16 -32.57 13.73 8.20
N THR A 17 -32.95 13.81 6.92
CA THR A 17 -34.27 13.37 6.45
C THR A 17 -34.42 11.85 6.30
N LEU A 18 -33.33 11.10 6.38
CA LEU A 18 -33.34 9.64 6.25
C LEU A 18 -34.03 8.94 7.42
N SER A 19 -34.53 7.73 7.17
CA SER A 19 -35.01 6.85 8.24
C SER A 19 -33.87 6.50 9.21
N PRO A 20 -34.17 6.13 10.48
CA PRO A 20 -33.13 5.73 11.42
C PRO A 20 -32.23 4.59 10.90
N LEU A 21 -32.82 3.61 10.19
CA LEU A 21 -32.08 2.50 9.61
C LEU A 21 -31.15 2.95 8.48
N ASP A 22 -31.61 3.86 7.63
CA ASP A 22 -30.80 4.34 6.51
C ASP A 22 -29.68 5.28 6.96
N LYS A 23 -29.86 6.02 8.06
CA LYS A 23 -28.76 6.77 8.72
C LYS A 23 -27.65 5.83 9.18
N ILE A 24 -28.00 4.70 9.79
CA ILE A 24 -27.02 3.68 10.23
C ILE A 24 -26.26 3.12 9.03
N ARG A 25 -26.96 2.72 7.97
CA ARG A 25 -26.34 2.22 6.73
C ARG A 25 -25.41 3.24 6.08
N LEU A 26 -25.82 4.51 6.07
CA LEU A 26 -24.98 5.59 5.56
C LEU A 26 -23.71 5.75 6.40
N ALA A 27 -23.83 5.72 7.73
CA ALA A 27 -22.70 5.82 8.64
C ALA A 27 -21.72 4.64 8.45
N GLU A 28 -22.22 3.41 8.36
CA GLU A 28 -21.39 2.22 8.09
C GLU A 28 -20.59 2.36 6.79
N ARG A 29 -21.26 2.77 5.71
CA ARG A 29 -20.62 2.95 4.41
C ARG A 29 -19.57 4.06 4.43
N LEU A 30 -19.88 5.20 5.06
CA LEU A 30 -18.94 6.31 5.21
C LEU A 30 -17.72 5.90 6.03
N MET A 31 -17.92 5.20 7.15
CA MET A 31 -16.82 4.71 7.98
C MET A 31 -15.90 3.76 7.23
N ALA A 32 -16.45 2.86 6.41
CA ALA A 32 -15.66 1.96 5.57
C ALA A 32 -14.83 2.72 4.53
N THR A 33 -15.38 3.78 3.93
CA THR A 33 -14.63 4.64 2.99
C THR A 33 -13.54 5.44 3.71
N LEU A 34 -13.87 6.05 4.84
CA LEU A 34 -12.91 6.82 5.64
C LEU A 34 -11.77 5.97 6.18
N GLN A 35 -11.99 4.69 6.51
CA GLN A 35 -10.90 3.79 6.87
C GLN A 35 -9.89 3.67 5.72
N ASN A 36 -10.34 3.55 4.47
CA ASN A 36 -9.42 3.46 3.33
C ASN A 36 -8.69 4.80 3.07
N ASP A 37 -9.37 5.92 3.26
CA ASP A 37 -8.85 7.25 2.91
C ASP A 37 -8.01 7.88 4.03
N LEU A 38 -8.27 7.54 5.29
CA LEU A 38 -7.63 8.13 6.49
C LEU A 38 -6.66 7.19 7.19
N LEU A 39 -6.69 5.88 6.89
CA LEU A 39 -5.53 5.06 7.23
C LEU A 39 -4.38 5.63 6.40
N PRO A 40 -3.36 6.25 7.02
CA PRO A 40 -2.21 6.68 6.25
C PRO A 40 -1.73 5.46 5.48
N GLU A 41 -1.43 5.59 4.19
CA GLU A 41 -0.45 4.68 3.61
C GLU A 41 0.69 4.70 4.60
N GLN A 42 0.93 3.56 5.25
CA GLN A 42 1.99 3.41 6.22
C GLN A 42 3.28 3.59 5.42
N ASN A 43 3.67 4.83 5.21
CA ASN A 43 4.98 5.27 4.76
C ASN A 43 6.00 5.04 5.89
N GLU A 44 5.77 4.00 6.68
CA GLU A 44 6.81 3.43 7.49
C GLU A 44 7.84 2.87 6.51
N PRO A 45 9.12 3.23 6.67
CA PRO A 45 10.15 2.66 5.84
C PRO A 45 10.06 1.15 5.95
N LEU A 46 10.04 0.46 4.80
CA LEU A 46 10.06 -0.99 4.78
C LEU A 46 11.22 -1.50 5.65
N PRO A 47 11.02 -2.60 6.40
CA PRO A 47 12.09 -3.18 7.18
C PRO A 47 13.28 -3.48 6.26
N SER A 48 14.49 -3.24 6.79
CA SER A 48 15.71 -3.57 6.06
C SER A 48 15.73 -5.06 5.70
N LEU A 49 16.06 -5.38 4.45
CA LEU A 49 16.31 -6.76 4.02
C LEU A 49 17.67 -7.29 4.50
N TYR A 50 18.49 -6.44 5.13
CA TYR A 50 19.76 -6.86 5.70
C TYR A 50 19.55 -7.94 6.76
N GLY A 51 20.21 -9.08 6.60
CA GLY A 51 20.09 -10.22 7.52
C GLY A 51 18.88 -11.13 7.26
N LEU A 52 18.09 -10.91 6.20
CA LEU A 52 16.96 -11.78 5.84
C LEU A 52 17.34 -13.28 5.79
N TRP A 53 18.57 -13.60 5.40
CA TRP A 53 19.06 -14.97 5.27
C TRP A 53 19.93 -15.45 6.43
N ALA A 54 20.16 -14.62 7.46
CA ALA A 54 21.09 -14.93 8.56
C ALA A 54 20.72 -16.21 9.32
N ASN A 55 19.43 -16.54 9.38
CA ASN A 55 18.92 -17.69 10.14
C ASN A 55 18.59 -18.90 9.27
N LEU A 56 18.82 -18.84 7.95
CA LEU A 56 18.49 -19.94 7.05
C LEU A 56 19.59 -21.00 6.98
N GLY A 57 20.74 -20.79 7.64
CA GLY A 57 21.89 -21.70 7.58
C GLY A 57 22.47 -21.83 6.17
N VAL A 58 22.16 -20.88 5.27
CA VAL A 58 22.65 -20.88 3.90
C VAL A 58 24.08 -20.38 3.90
N ASN A 59 24.99 -21.24 3.43
CA ASN A 59 26.37 -20.88 3.17
C ASN A 59 26.54 -20.74 1.66
N ILE A 60 26.72 -19.51 1.19
CA ILE A 60 26.90 -19.21 -0.24
C ILE A 60 28.40 -19.01 -0.48
N SER A 61 28.98 -19.84 -1.33
CA SER A 61 30.38 -19.69 -1.73
C SER A 61 30.54 -18.67 -2.86
N ALA A 62 31.77 -18.26 -3.15
CA ALA A 62 32.06 -17.40 -4.28
C ALA A 62 31.68 -18.08 -5.61
N ASP A 63 31.93 -19.38 -5.73
CA ASP A 63 31.61 -20.16 -6.94
C ASP A 63 30.10 -20.22 -7.18
N ASP A 64 29.29 -20.36 -6.12
CA ASP A 64 27.81 -20.35 -6.22
C ASP A 64 27.30 -19.01 -6.78
N ILE A 65 27.92 -17.90 -6.38
CA ILE A 65 27.57 -16.55 -6.86
C ILE A 65 27.95 -16.39 -8.34
N ASP A 66 29.13 -16.90 -8.72
CA ASP A 66 29.62 -16.79 -10.10
C ASP A 66 28.79 -17.64 -11.07
N GLU A 67 28.38 -18.85 -10.68
CA GLU A 67 27.46 -19.67 -11.47
C GLU A 67 26.08 -19.01 -11.58
N ALA A 68 25.49 -18.54 -10.47
CA ALA A 68 24.20 -17.84 -10.51
C ALA A 68 24.24 -16.61 -11.42
N ARG A 69 25.34 -15.84 -11.42
CA ARG A 69 25.52 -14.70 -12.32
C ARG A 69 25.58 -15.12 -13.79
N LYS A 70 26.30 -16.20 -14.11
CA LYS A 70 26.37 -16.74 -15.48
C LYS A 70 25.01 -17.25 -15.95
N GLU A 71 24.26 -17.95 -15.11
CA GLU A 71 22.92 -18.45 -15.45
C GLU A 71 21.94 -17.31 -15.69
N MET A 72 21.86 -16.34 -14.77
CA MET A 72 20.89 -15.26 -14.88
C MET A 72 21.24 -14.26 -15.99
N TRP A 73 22.53 -13.95 -16.18
CA TRP A 73 22.97 -12.88 -17.07
C TRP A 73 23.77 -13.38 -18.29
N GLY A 74 23.80 -14.69 -18.53
CA GLY A 74 24.49 -15.28 -19.69
C GLY A 74 23.97 -14.79 -21.03
N ASN A 75 22.68 -14.45 -21.09
CA ASN A 75 22.01 -13.85 -22.26
C ASN A 75 21.83 -12.33 -22.14
N PHE A 76 22.41 -11.70 -21.11
CA PHE A 76 22.33 -10.25 -20.99
C PHE A 76 23.16 -9.65 -22.12
N PRO A 77 22.58 -8.77 -22.97
CA PRO A 77 23.28 -8.23 -24.11
C PRO A 77 24.50 -7.47 -23.61
N ARG A 78 25.69 -7.99 -23.92
CA ARG A 78 26.93 -7.26 -23.75
C ARG A 78 27.08 -6.46 -25.02
N GLU A 79 26.91 -5.14 -24.89
CA GLU A 79 27.40 -4.24 -25.93
C GLU A 79 28.92 -4.41 -25.92
N ASP A 80 29.42 -5.23 -26.84
CA ASP A 80 30.85 -5.41 -27.04
C ASP A 80 31.46 -4.02 -27.33
N ILE A 81 32.30 -3.55 -26.40
CA ILE A 81 33.31 -2.51 -26.63
C ILE A 81 34.45 -3.14 -27.43
#